data_AF-A0A2T1CH74-F1
#
_entry.id   AF-A0A2T1CH74-F1
#
_cell.length_a   1.000
_cell.length_b   1.000
_cell.length_c   1.000
_cell.angle_alpha   90.00
_cell.angle_beta   90.00
_cell.angle_gamma   90.00
#
_symmetry.space_group_name_H-M   'P 1'
#
loop_
_entity.id
_entity.type
_entity.pdbx_description
1 polymer ?
#
loop_
_entity_poly.entity_id
_entity_poly.type
_entity_poly.pdbx_seq_one_letter_code
_entity_poly.pdbx_strand_id
1 'polypeptide(L)' 'MSSPAITTIIKMVESLPDELQEQVVEHVRAYLAELEEEKLWDTSFKRTENNLVAAARKAKAEIAAGLSSPMDYEQL' A
#
# COMPACT_ATOMS: atom_id res chain seq x y z
N MET A 1 19.76 4.64 -22.07
CA MET A 1 18.61 4.98 -22.93
C MET A 1 17.33 4.70 -22.16
N SER A 2 16.28 5.47 -22.41
CA SER A 2 14.96 5.21 -21.81
C SER A 2 14.38 3.91 -22.33
N SER A 3 13.53 3.23 -21.54
CA SER A 3 12.88 2.00 -22.01
C SER A 3 11.84 2.32 -23.09
N PRO A 4 11.46 1.34 -23.95
CA PRO A 4 10.37 1.53 -24.91
C PRO A 4 9.08 2.00 -24.24
N ALA A 5 8.76 1.48 -23.05
CA ALA A 5 7.57 1.86 -22.30
C ALA A 5 7.59 3.34 -21.88
N ILE A 6 8.72 3.85 -21.38
CA ILE A 6 8.86 5.26 -21.02
C ILE A 6 8.78 6.16 -22.26
N THR A 7 9.35 5.71 -23.38
CA THR A 7 9.24 6.46 -24.65
C THR A 7 7.78 6.55 -25.12
N THR A 8 7.02 5.48 -24.98
CA THR A 8 5.60 5.44 -25.35
C THR A 8 4.75 6.35 -24.48
N ILE A 9 4.90 6.31 -23.15
CA ILE A 9 4.09 7.15 -22.26
C ILE A 9 4.37 8.64 -22.49
N ILE A 10 5.63 9.02 -22.72
CA ILE A 10 5.99 10.41 -23.07
C ILE A 10 5.22 10.85 -24.32
N LYS A 11 5.29 10.07 -25.42
CA LYS A 11 4.57 10.41 -26.66
C LYS A 11 3.05 10.47 -26.50
N MET A 12 2.49 9.61 -25.65
CA MET A 12 1.05 9.62 -25.36
C MET A 12 0.66 10.92 -24.65
N VAL A 13 1.43 11.35 -23.65
CA VAL A 13 1.15 12.58 -22.89
C VAL A 13 1.40 13.82 -23.76
N GLU A 14 2.51 13.87 -24.51
CA GLU A 14 2.83 14.97 -25.45
C GLU A 14 1.74 15.21 -26.50
N SER A 15 0.95 14.18 -26.84
CA SER A 15 -0.14 14.30 -27.82
C SER A 15 -1.40 15.00 -27.31
N LEU A 16 -1.46 15.28 -25.99
CA LEU A 16 -2.60 15.91 -25.34
C LEU A 16 -2.44 17.43 -25.25
N PRO A 17 -3.54 18.22 -25.17
CA PRO A 17 -3.49 19.62 -24.78
C PRO A 17 -2.87 19.80 -23.39
N ASP A 18 -2.20 20.94 -23.16
CA ASP A 18 -1.44 21.23 -21.93
C ASP A 18 -2.26 20.99 -20.64
N GLU A 19 -3.53 21.40 -20.62
CA GLU A 19 -4.42 21.18 -19.45
C GLU A 19 -4.62 19.69 -19.14
N LEU A 20 -4.72 18.84 -20.17
CA LEU A 20 -4.83 17.39 -20.00
C LEU A 20 -3.48 16.76 -19.66
N GLN A 21 -2.36 17.33 -20.08
CA GLN A 21 -1.04 16.85 -19.66
C GLN A 21 -0.87 17.00 -18.15
N GLU A 22 -1.21 18.17 -17.60
CA GLU A 22 -1.16 18.42 -16.15
C GLU A 22 -2.08 17.48 -15.38
N GLN A 23 -3.31 17.25 -15.89
CA GLN A 23 -4.22 16.30 -15.27
C GLN A 23 -3.62 14.88 -15.22
N VAL A 24 -2.97 14.43 -16.29
CA VAL A 24 -2.30 13.12 -16.32
C VAL A 24 -1.14 13.08 -15.32
N VAL A 25 -0.35 14.16 -15.19
CA VAL A 25 0.75 14.22 -14.22
C VAL A 25 0.24 14.03 -12.79
N GLU A 26 -0.88 14.66 -12.42
CA GLU A 26 -1.48 14.48 -11.09
C GLU A 26 -1.89 13.03 -10.82
N HIS A 27 -2.55 12.38 -11.79
CA HIS A 27 -2.94 10.98 -11.66
C HIS A 27 -1.72 10.04 -11.57
N VAL A 28 -0.68 10.28 -12.37
CA VAL A 28 0.55 9.48 -12.32
C VAL A 28 1.25 9.66 -10.97
N ARG A 29 1.28 10.88 -10.41
CA ARG A 29 1.88 11.13 -9.09
C ARG A 29 1.16 10.36 -7.99
N ALA A 30 -0.18 10.39 -8.00
CA ALA A 30 -0.99 9.62 -7.06
C ALA A 30 -0.72 8.11 -7.19
N TYR A 31 -0.74 7.59 -8.43
CA TYR A 31 -0.48 6.17 -8.69
C TYR A 31 0.93 5.74 -8.25
N LEU A 32 1.95 6.57 -8.47
CA LEU A 32 3.31 6.28 -8.00
C LEU A 32 3.40 6.22 -6.47
N ALA A 33 2.70 7.12 -5.77
CA ALA A 33 2.64 7.10 -4.31
C ALA A 33 1.98 5.81 -3.79
N GLU A 34 0.88 5.36 -4.41
CA GLU A 34 0.23 4.08 -4.09
C GLU A 34 1.19 2.89 -4.29
N LEU A 35 1.97 2.87 -5.39
CA LEU A 35 2.95 1.82 -5.65
C LEU A 35 4.09 1.80 -4.61
N GLU A 36 4.53 2.97 -4.15
CA GLU A 36 5.54 3.08 -3.10
C GLU A 36 5.03 2.61 -1.74
N GLU A 37 3.80 2.99 -1.39
CA GLU A 37 3.12 2.53 -0.17
C GLU A 37 2.91 1.02 -0.18
N GLU A 38 2.38 0.47 -1.28
CA GLU A 38 2.19 -0.97 -1.43
C GLU A 38 3.51 -1.72 -1.25
N LYS A 39 4.59 -1.23 -1.88
CA LYS A 39 5.92 -1.85 -1.72
C LYS A 39 6.42 -1.80 -0.27
N LEU A 40 6.16 -0.70 0.44
CA LEU A 40 6.51 -0.56 1.86
C LEU A 40 5.70 -1.53 2.73
N TRP A 41 4.39 -1.64 2.46
CA TRP A 41 3.50 -2.60 3.10
C TRP A 41 4.02 -4.02 2.90
N ASP A 42 4.29 -4.39 1.66
CA ASP A 42 4.70 -5.72 1.25
C ASP A 42 6.03 -6.14 1.92
N THR A 43 6.98 -5.21 2.00
CA THR A 43 8.27 -5.39 2.69
C THR A 43 8.07 -5.52 4.20
N SER A 44 7.22 -4.68 4.78
CA SER A 44 6.94 -4.68 6.21
C SER A 44 6.24 -5.97 6.62
N PHE A 45 5.24 -6.38 5.86
CA PHE A 45 4.47 -7.60 6.08
C PHE A 45 5.35 -8.84 5.97
N LYS A 46 6.14 -8.99 4.90
CA LYS A 46 7.09 -10.11 4.73
C LYS A 46 8.05 -10.23 5.92
N ARG A 47 8.46 -9.12 6.52
CA ARG A 47 9.33 -9.11 7.70
C ARG A 47 8.58 -9.52 8.98
N THR A 48 7.29 -9.20 9.11
CA THR A 48 6.53 -9.37 10.36
C THR A 48 5.48 -10.47 10.34
N GLU A 49 5.25 -11.14 9.21
CA GLU A 49 4.16 -12.11 9.02
C GLU A 49 4.16 -13.21 10.09
N ASN A 50 5.32 -13.76 10.45
CA ASN A 50 5.42 -14.81 11.45
C ASN A 50 5.08 -14.30 12.86
N ASN A 51 5.43 -13.06 13.17
CA ASN A 51 5.06 -12.43 14.44
C ASN A 51 3.55 -12.17 14.50
N LEU A 52 2.94 -11.75 13.39
CA LEU A 52 1.49 -11.58 13.30
C LEU A 52 0.76 -12.92 13.49
N VAL A 53 1.24 -13.99 12.86
CA VAL A 53 0.71 -15.35 13.04
C VAL A 53 0.84 -15.81 14.49
N ALA A 54 2.00 -15.59 15.11
CA ALA A 54 2.24 -15.95 16.51
C ALA A 54 1.32 -15.16 17.46
N ALA A 55 1.16 -13.85 17.23
CA ALA A 55 0.26 -12.99 18.00
C ALA A 55 -1.20 -13.44 17.86
N ALA A 56 -1.65 -13.75 16.64
CA ALA A 56 -3.01 -14.25 16.40
C ALA A 56 -3.27 -15.60 17.08
N ARG A 57 -2.29 -16.52 17.06
CA ARG A 57 -2.39 -17.80 17.77
C ARG A 57 -2.47 -17.59 19.28
N LYS A 58 -1.64 -16.71 19.83
CA LYS A 58 -1.65 -16.35 21.25
C LYS A 58 -3.01 -15.77 21.66
N ALA A 59 -3.52 -14.79 20.91
CA ALA A 59 -4.83 -14.19 21.19
C ALA A 59 -5.95 -15.24 21.20
N LYS A 60 -5.95 -16.18 20.26
CA LYS A 60 -6.92 -17.30 20.26
C LYS A 60 -6.82 -18.18 21.51
N ALA A 61 -5.60 -18.48 21.97
CA ALA A 61 -5.38 -19.26 23.17
C ALA A 61 -5.84 -18.52 24.43
N GLU A 62 -5.57 -17.21 24.52
CA GLU A 62 -6.00 -16.35 25.63
C GLU A 62 -7.53 -16.24 25.68
N ILE A 63 -8.20 -16.10 24.54
CA ILE A 63 -9.67 -16.13 24.45
C ILE A 63 -10.21 -17.48 24.98
N ALA A 64 -9.65 -18.60 24.52
CA ALA A 64 -10.07 -19.92 24.96
C ALA A 64 -9.83 -20.15 26.47
N ALA A 65 -8.80 -19.52 27.03
CA ALA A 65 -8.50 -19.54 28.47
C ALA A 65 -9.35 -18.55 29.29
N GLY A 66 -10.22 -17.76 28.67
CA GLY A 66 -11.04 -16.74 29.34
C GLY A 66 -10.25 -15.51 29.80
N LEU A 67 -9.06 -15.27 29.24
CA LEU A 67 -8.18 -14.16 29.58
C LEU A 67 -8.43 -12.90 28.72
N SER A 68 -9.35 -12.96 27.77
CA SER A 68 -9.68 -11.85 26.88
C SER A 68 -10.84 -11.00 27.40
N SER A 69 -10.75 -9.68 27.23
CA SER A 69 -11.88 -8.76 27.36
C SER A 69 -12.29 -8.20 26.00
N PRO A 70 -13.56 -7.76 25.82
CA PRO A 70 -13.96 -6.99 24.65
C PRO A 70 -13.08 -5.75 24.47
N MET A 71 -12.84 -5.35 23.22
CA MET A 71 -12.11 -4.13 22.90
C MET A 71 -12.93 -2.92 23.31
N ASP A 72 -12.32 -1.99 24.04
CA ASP A 72 -12.92 -0.70 24.41
C ASP A 72 -12.48 0.35 23.40
N TYR A 73 -13.41 0.80 22.56
CA TYR A 73 -13.14 1.77 21.49
C TYR A 73 -12.95 3.21 22.01
N GLU A 74 -13.36 3.51 23.24
CA GLU A 74 -13.18 4.84 23.84
C GLU A 74 -11.76 5.05 24.41
N GLN A 75 -10.92 4.00 24.39
CA GLN A 75 -9.54 4.02 24.89
C GLN A 75 -8.48 3.80 23.80
N LEU A 76 -8.87 3.87 22.53
CA LEU A 76 -7.97 3.79 21.36
C LEU A 76 -7.44 5.16 20.96
#